data_AF-A0A514LA10-F1
#
_entry.id   AF-A0A514LA10-F1
#
_cell.length_a   1.000
_cell.length_b   1.000
_cell.length_c   1.000
_cell.angle_alpha   90.00
_cell.angle_beta   90.00
_cell.angle_gamma   90.00
#
_symmetry.space_group_name_H-M   'P 1'
#
loop_
_entity.id
_entity.type
_entity.pdbx_description
1 polymer ?
#
loop_
_entity_poly.entity_id
_entity_poly.type
_entity_poly.pdbx_seq_one_letter_code
_entity_poly.pdbx_strand_id
1 'polypeptide(L)' 'MAELKCRDYGFECDFVASGDMEEVIENFRNHTEEEHGIDYSKEAIMQFLLRKQGL' A
#
# COMPACT_ATOMS: atom_id res chain seq x y z
N MET A 1 -4.41 -4.37 12.92
CA MET A 1 -4.98 -4.12 11.58
C MET A 1 -4.04 -3.17 10.86
N ALA A 2 -3.61 -3.56 9.66
CA ALA A 2 -2.72 -2.77 8.82
C ALA A 2 -3.53 -1.79 7.97
N GLU A 3 -2.90 -0.69 7.55
CA GLU A 3 -3.53 0.29 6.67
C GLU A 3 -2.48 1.00 5.81
N LEU A 4 -2.71 1.16 4.51
CA LEU A 4 -1.95 2.02 3.60
C LEU A 4 -2.88 2.99 2.87
N LYS A 5 -2.41 4.22 2.66
CA LYS A 5 -3.17 5.29 1.99
C LYS A 5 -2.29 5.87 0.88
N CYS A 6 -2.80 5.98 -0.34
CA CYS A 6 -2.02 6.53 -1.46
C CYS A 6 -1.51 7.95 -1.14
N ARG A 7 -2.33 8.78 -0.50
CA ARG A 7 -1.94 10.13 -0.05
C ARG A 7 -0.73 10.17 0.90
N ASP A 8 -0.53 9.12 1.69
CA ASP A 8 0.61 9.03 2.63
C ASP A 8 1.96 8.89 1.88
N TYR A 9 1.90 8.39 0.63
CA TYR A 9 3.05 8.15 -0.23
C TYR A 9 3.15 9.15 -1.40
N GLY A 10 2.44 10.27 -1.32
CA GLY A 10 2.56 11.38 -2.27
C GLY A 10 1.70 11.27 -3.54
N PHE A 11 0.77 10.31 -3.59
CA PHE A 11 -0.18 10.21 -4.68
C PHE A 11 -1.40 11.11 -4.44
N GLU A 12 -1.89 11.78 -5.48
CA GLU A 12 -3.17 12.52 -5.48
C GLU A 12 -4.36 11.55 -5.62
N CYS A 13 -4.45 10.57 -4.70
CA CYS A 13 -5.44 9.49 -4.75
C CYS A 13 -6.00 9.17 -3.36
N ASP A 14 -7.33 9.08 -3.24
CA ASP A 14 -8.07 8.82 -1.99
C ASP A 14 -8.11 7.35 -1.55
N PHE A 15 -7.51 6.45 -2.31
CA PHE A 15 -7.56 5.03 -2.01
C PHE A 15 -6.92 4.68 -0.67
N VAL A 16 -7.58 3.80 0.07
CA VAL A 16 -7.16 3.27 1.36
C VAL A 16 -7.30 1.75 1.34
N ALA A 17 -6.19 1.04 1.53
CA ALA A 17 -6.19 -0.39 1.80
C ALA A 17 -6.10 -0.60 3.31
N SER A 18 -7.05 -1.32 3.90
CA SER A 18 -7.09 -1.61 5.34
C SER A 18 -7.56 -3.03 5.59
N GLY A 19 -6.93 -3.74 6.53
CA GLY A 19 -7.28 -5.12 6.81
C GLY A 19 -6.13 -5.88 7.46
N ASP A 20 -6.02 -7.17 7.10
CA ASP A 20 -4.86 -7.98 7.47
C ASP A 20 -3.65 -7.64 6.59
N MET A 21 -2.45 -8.07 7.00
CA MET A 21 -1.22 -7.64 6.32
C MET A 21 -1.20 -8.06 4.86
N GLU A 22 -1.56 -9.32 4.56
CA GLU A 22 -1.60 -9.84 3.19
C GLU A 22 -2.65 -9.11 2.34
N GLU A 23 -3.84 -8.88 2.89
CA GLU A 23 -4.93 -8.17 2.20
C GLU A 23 -4.54 -6.73 1.84
N VAL A 24 -3.88 -6.02 2.77
CA VAL A 24 -3.40 -4.66 2.50
C VAL A 24 -2.30 -4.66 1.45
N ILE A 25 -1.39 -5.63 1.47
CA ILE A 25 -0.33 -5.74 0.46
C ILE A 25 -0.92 -5.97 -0.93
N GLU A 26 -1.84 -6.93 -1.07
CA GLU A 26 -2.43 -7.27 -2.37
C GLU A 26 -3.31 -6.14 -2.90
N ASN A 27 -4.19 -5.57 -2.07
CA ASN A 27 -5.07 -4.48 -2.49
C ASN A 27 -4.28 -3.22 -2.88
N PHE A 28 -3.27 -2.84 -2.10
CA PHE A 28 -2.48 -1.65 -2.40
C PHE A 28 -1.63 -1.85 -3.65
N ARG A 29 -1.03 -3.04 -3.83
CA ARG A 29 -0.25 -3.38 -5.03
C ARG A 29 -1.10 -3.32 -6.30
N ASN A 30 -2.26 -3.98 -6.30
CA ASN A 30 -3.15 -4.01 -7.46
C ASN A 30 -3.60 -2.59 -7.81
N HIS A 31 -4.00 -1.81 -6.79
CA HIS A 31 -4.39 -0.42 -6.99
C HIS A 31 -3.27 0.43 -7.60
N THR A 32 -2.04 0.34 -7.10
CA THR A 32 -0.91 1.10 -7.66
C THR A 32 -0.58 0.68 -9.09
N GLU A 33 -0.76 -0.59 -9.45
CA GLU A 33 -0.56 -1.07 -10.82
C GLU A 33 -1.65 -0.54 -11.75
N GLU A 34 -2.91 -0.66 -11.36
CA GLU A 34 -4.07 -0.30 -12.19
C GLU A 34 -4.26 1.22 -12.31
N GLU A 35 -4.17 1.95 -11.21
CA GLU A 35 -4.53 3.38 -11.14
C GLU A 35 -3.32 4.31 -11.25
N HIS A 36 -2.12 3.83 -10.89
CA HIS A 36 -0.89 4.64 -10.95
C HIS A 36 0.11 4.12 -11.99
N GLY A 37 -0.11 2.94 -12.57
CA GLY A 37 0.82 2.33 -13.53
C GLY A 37 2.14 1.89 -12.91
N ILE A 38 2.15 1.64 -11.58
CA ILE A 38 3.35 1.28 -10.81
C ILE A 38 3.19 -0.13 -10.26
N ASP A 39 3.94 -1.08 -10.80
CA ASP A 39 4.04 -2.43 -10.23
C ASP A 39 5.08 -2.45 -9.10
N TYR A 40 4.59 -2.32 -7.86
CA TYR A 40 5.41 -2.58 -6.68
C TYR A 40 5.48 -4.08 -6.40
N SER A 41 6.68 -4.58 -6.11
CA SER A 41 6.82 -5.94 -5.58
C SER A 41 6.18 -6.04 -4.18
N LYS A 42 5.68 -7.24 -3.81
CA LYS A 42 5.10 -7.49 -2.47
C LYS A 42 6.07 -7.08 -1.34
N GLU A 43 7.37 -7.31 -1.51
CA GLU A 43 8.41 -6.92 -0.55
C GLU A 43 8.48 -5.40 -0.34
N ALA A 44 8.32 -4.60 -1.40
CA ALA A 44 8.34 -3.13 -1.30
C ALA A 44 7.14 -2.62 -0.49
N ILE A 45 5.95 -3.15 -0.74
CA ILE A 45 4.75 -2.78 0.03
C ILE A 45 4.85 -3.27 1.49
N MET A 46 5.48 -4.42 1.73
CA MET A 46 5.77 -4.88 3.09
C MET A 46 6.69 -3.90 3.83
N GLN A 47 7.71 -3.35 3.17
CA GLN A 47 8.57 -2.31 3.76
C GLN A 47 7.79 -1.02 4.06
N PHE A 48 6.80 -0.66 3.24
CA PHE A 48 5.94 0.50 3.51
C PHE A 48 5.12 0.29 4.79
N LEU A 49 4.58 -0.92 4.98
CA LEU A 49 3.84 -1.30 6.18
C LEU A 49 4.70 -1.32 7.45
N LEU A 50 5.93 -1.84 7.37
CA LEU A 50 6.86 -1.87 8.50
C LEU A 50 7.23 -0.45 8.94
N ARG A 51 7.59 0.42 7.99
CA ARG A 51 7.92 1.83 8.25
C ARG A 51 6.75 2.58 8.89
N LYS A 52 5.53 2.37 8.39
CA LYS A 52 4.33 3.02 8.95
C LYS A 52 4.00 2.56 10.37
N GLN A 53 4.37 1.34 10.75
CA GLN A 53 4.21 0.81 12.11
C GLN A 53 5.35 1.22 13.06
N GLY A 54 6.38 1.93 12.57
CA GLY A 54 7.54 2.33 13.37
C GLY A 54 8.47 1.17 13.73
N LEU A 55 8.45 0.09 12.94
CA LEU A 55 9.30 -1.10 13.07
C LEU A 55 10.53 -1.01 12.15
#